data_AF-A0A947LEB9-F1
#
_entry.id   AF-A0A947LEB9-F1
#
_cell.length_a   1.000
_cell.length_b   1.000
_cell.length_c   1.000
_cell.angle_alpha   90.00
_cell.angle_beta   90.00
_cell.angle_gamma   90.00
#
_symmetry.space_group_name_H-M   'P 1'
#
loop_
_entity.id
_entity.type
_entity.pdbx_description
1 polymer ?
#
loop_
_entity_poly.entity_id
_entity_poly.type
_entity_poly.pdbx_seq_one_letter_code
_entity_poly.pdbx_strand_id
1 'polypeptide(L)'
;MDALLAPVREHGQTVLAACDDPHAELLALVWGPRFDRLHAQGLLARHSAMEPRPLLAVHQSVMQSVAQAAELFDHLPGTQQAWVRRLILRHRAGGTMQHAPHLAD
;
A
#
# COMPACT_ATOMS: atom_id res chain seq x y z
N MET A 1 10.94 11.76 -5.80
CA MET A 1 9.90 10.72 -5.59
C MET A 1 10.38 9.33 -5.95
N ASP A 2 11.18 9.12 -7.01
CA ASP A 2 11.57 7.75 -7.40
C ASP A 2 12.41 6.99 -6.36
N ALA A 3 13.38 7.64 -5.72
CA ALA A 3 14.16 7.00 -4.66
C ALA A 3 13.29 6.61 -3.45
N LEU A 4 12.25 7.39 -3.14
CA LEU A 4 11.35 7.13 -2.02
C LEU A 4 10.56 5.83 -2.23
N LEU A 5 10.10 5.58 -3.45
CA LEU A 5 9.24 4.43 -3.76
C LEU A 5 10.02 3.21 -4.26
N ALA A 6 11.34 3.30 -4.40
CA ALA A 6 12.17 2.18 -4.84
C ALA A 6 12.01 0.93 -3.95
N PRO A 7 12.06 1.03 -2.61
CA PRO A 7 11.87 -0.14 -1.75
C PRO A 7 10.47 -0.76 -1.91
N VAL A 8 9.43 0.07 -2.06
CA VAL A 8 8.05 -0.37 -2.24
C VAL A 8 7.88 -1.10 -3.58
N ARG A 9 8.53 -0.65 -4.64
CA ARG A 9 8.48 -1.31 -5.95
C ARG A 9 9.25 -2.62 -5.98
N GLU A 10 10.39 -2.67 -5.29
CA GLU A 10 11.27 -3.83 -5.28
C GLU A 10 10.77 -4.94 -4.34
N HIS A 11 10.17 -4.56 -3.20
CA HIS A 11 9.86 -5.49 -2.12
C HIS A 11 8.42 -5.42 -1.60
N GLY A 12 7.60 -4.49 -2.11
CA GLY A 12 6.24 -4.29 -1.62
C GLY A 12 5.36 -5.53 -1.77
N GLN A 13 5.51 -6.29 -2.86
CA GLN A 13 4.79 -7.56 -3.02
C GLN A 13 5.16 -8.57 -1.94
N THR A 14 6.44 -8.72 -1.62
CA THR A 14 6.90 -9.64 -0.56
C THR A 14 6.37 -9.23 0.81
N VAL A 15 6.43 -7.94 1.13
CA VAL A 15 5.98 -7.40 2.42
C VAL A 15 4.46 -7.53 2.60
N LEU A 16 3.70 -7.40 1.52
CA LEU A 16 2.24 -7.39 1.55
C LEU A 16 1.63 -8.72 1.11
N ALA A 17 2.42 -9.73 0.76
CA ALA A 17 1.94 -11.03 0.25
C ALA A 17 1.01 -11.74 1.24
N ALA A 18 1.17 -11.47 2.55
CA ALA A 18 0.35 -12.04 3.61
C ALA A 18 -0.92 -11.23 3.92
N CYS A 19 -1.15 -10.09 3.25
CA CYS A 19 -2.37 -9.30 3.40
C CYS A 19 -3.44 -9.76 2.41
N ASP A 20 -4.71 -9.84 2.85
CA ASP A 20 -5.83 -10.26 2.01
C ASP A 20 -6.11 -9.29 0.85
N ASP A 21 -6.00 -7.98 1.09
CA ASP A 21 -6.02 -6.93 0.06
C ASP A 21 -4.80 -6.00 0.25
N PRO A 22 -3.63 -6.36 -0.32
CA PRO A 22 -2.39 -5.58 -0.24
C PRO A 22 -2.55 -4.12 -0.63
N HIS A 23 -3.44 -3.87 -1.58
CA HIS A 23 -3.68 -2.54 -2.11
C HIS A 23 -4.55 -1.73 -1.16
N ALA A 24 -5.63 -2.31 -0.61
CA ALA A 24 -6.42 -1.64 0.42
C ALA A 24 -5.58 -1.30 1.65
N GLU A 25 -4.72 -2.19 2.11
CA GLU A 25 -3.83 -1.94 3.25
C GLU A 25 -2.83 -0.80 2.97
N LEU A 26 -2.21 -0.79 1.79
CA LEU A 26 -1.35 0.34 1.37
C LEU A 26 -2.12 1.66 1.32
N LEU A 27 -3.34 1.65 0.81
CA LEU A 27 -4.16 2.85 0.74
C LEU A 27 -4.59 3.33 2.13
N ALA A 28 -4.94 2.39 3.02
CA ALA A 28 -5.23 2.68 4.43
C ALA A 28 -4.02 3.33 5.12
N LEU A 29 -2.80 2.85 4.85
CA LEU A 29 -1.56 3.41 5.39
C LEU A 29 -1.25 4.83 4.89
N VAL A 30 -1.53 5.12 3.61
CA VAL A 30 -1.15 6.40 3.00
C VAL A 30 -2.19 7.50 3.24
N TRP A 31 -3.48 7.20 3.14
CA TRP A 31 -4.51 8.24 3.25
C TRP A 31 -5.75 7.83 4.02
N GLY A 32 -5.70 6.69 4.71
CA GLY A 32 -6.75 6.29 5.62
C GLY A 32 -6.88 7.28 6.79
N PRO A 33 -8.07 7.35 7.41
CA PRO A 33 -8.22 7.85 8.77
C PRO A 33 -7.12 7.33 9.70
N ARG A 34 -6.77 8.09 10.75
CA ARG A 34 -5.74 7.68 11.72
C ARG A 34 -5.97 6.25 12.27
N PHE A 35 -7.24 5.87 12.46
CA PHE A 35 -7.62 4.53 12.92
C PHE A 35 -7.19 3.44 11.92
N ASP A 36 -7.51 3.62 10.63
CA ASP A 36 -7.17 2.68 9.56
C ASP A 36 -5.65 2.55 9.39
N ARG A 37 -4.91 3.66 9.55
CA ARG A 37 -3.44 3.65 9.55
C ARG A 37 -2.86 2.80 10.68
N LEU A 38 -3.37 2.98 11.90
CA LEU A 38 -2.92 2.20 13.06
C LEU A 38 -3.28 0.72 12.92
N HIS A 39 -4.44 0.42 12.34
CA HIS A 39 -4.86 -0.94 12.04
C HIS A 39 -3.90 -1.62 11.06
N ALA A 40 -3.64 -0.99 9.91
CA ALA A 40 -2.75 -1.53 8.89
C ALA A 40 -1.30 -1.68 9.40
N GLN A 41 -0.81 -0.72 10.21
CA GLN A 41 0.48 -0.84 10.90
C GLN A 41 0.51 -2.04 11.86
N GLY A 42 -0.56 -2.29 12.60
CA GLY A 42 -0.69 -3.43 13.50
C GLY A 42 -0.70 -4.77 12.75
N LEU A 43 -1.38 -4.84 11.61
CA LEU A 43 -1.40 -6.03 10.74
C LEU A 43 0.02 -6.35 10.24
N LEU A 44 0.74 -5.34 9.74
CA LEU A 44 2.09 -5.51 9.20
C LEU A 44 3.12 -5.81 10.28
N ALA A 45 3.00 -5.23 11.46
CA ALA A 45 3.86 -5.55 12.61
C ALA A 45 3.74 -7.04 12.99
N ARG A 46 2.52 -7.59 13.00
CA ARG A 46 2.29 -9.02 13.27
C ARG A 46 2.94 -9.92 12.21
N HIS A 47 2.93 -9.53 10.95
CA HIS A 47 3.57 -10.29 9.87
C HIS A 47 5.11 -10.24 10.00
N SER A 48 5.65 -9.04 10.27
CA SER A 48 7.09 -8.85 10.44
C SER A 48 7.70 -9.64 11.61
N ALA A 49 6.90 -9.95 12.64
CA ALA A 49 7.35 -10.73 13.80
C ALA A 49 7.67 -12.20 13.46
N MET A 50 7.16 -12.71 12.34
CA MET A 50 7.41 -14.07 11.86
C MET A 50 8.48 -14.13 10.76
N GLU A 51 9.00 -12.97 10.32
CA GLU A 51 9.96 -12.89 9.24
C GLU A 51 11.39 -13.23 9.71
N PRO A 52 12.19 -13.92 8.88
CA PRO A 52 13.62 -14.04 9.08
C PRO A 52 14.27 -12.65 9.16
N ARG A 53 15.32 -12.52 9.99
CA ARG A 53 16.06 -11.27 10.20
C ARG A 53 16.41 -10.46 8.93
N PRO A 54 16.82 -11.06 7.79
CA PRO A 54 17.05 -10.29 6.56
C PRO A 54 15.77 -9.69 5.95
N LEU A 55 14.62 -10.37 6.04
CA LEU A 55 13.33 -9.85 5.57
C LEU A 55 12.80 -8.73 6.48
N LEU A 56 13.16 -8.73 7.77
CA LEU A 56 12.78 -7.66 8.69
C LEU A 56 13.34 -6.29 8.26
N ALA A 57 14.59 -6.23 7.77
CA ALA A 57 15.20 -4.99 7.30
C ALA A 57 14.51 -4.45 6.04
N VAL A 58 14.16 -5.35 5.12
CA VAL A 58 13.37 -5.04 3.92
C VAL A 58 11.98 -4.51 4.29
N HIS A 59 11.30 -5.19 5.21
CA HIS A 59 10.00 -4.77 5.72
C HIS A 59 10.06 -3.36 6.32
N GLN A 60 11.06 -3.08 7.15
CA GLN A 60 11.26 -1.76 7.74
C GLN A 60 11.48 -0.68 6.68
N SER A 61 12.29 -0.95 5.65
CA SER A 61 12.52 0.00 4.55
C SER A 61 11.23 0.33 3.79
N VAL A 62 10.42 -0.68 3.47
CA VAL A 62 9.10 -0.47 2.83
C VAL A 62 8.19 0.36 3.73
N MET A 63 8.14 0.09 5.04
CA MET A 63 7.31 0.84 5.98
C MET A 63 7.75 2.30 6.11
N GLN A 64 9.05 2.58 6.10
CA GLN A 64 9.58 3.95 6.12
C GLN A 64 9.21 4.72 4.84
N SER A 65 9.27 4.07 3.68
CA SER A 65 8.83 4.65 2.41
C SER A 65 7.34 4.98 2.43
N VAL A 66 6.50 4.08 2.95
CA VAL A 66 5.05 4.27 3.05
C VAL A 66 4.71 5.39 4.05
N ALA A 67 5.39 5.45 5.20
CA ALA A 67 5.19 6.51 6.18
C ALA A 67 5.53 7.90 5.60
N GLN A 68 6.67 8.02 4.91
CA GLN A 68 7.03 9.25 4.21
C GLN A 68 6.03 9.62 3.10
N ALA A 69 5.50 8.64 2.37
CA ALA A 69 4.45 8.90 1.37
C ALA A 69 3.15 9.40 2.03
N ALA A 70 2.77 8.86 3.18
CA ALA A 70 1.63 9.31 3.96
C ALA A 70 1.82 10.74 4.47
N GLU A 71 3.02 11.08 4.98
CA GLU A 71 3.35 12.45 5.37
C GLU A 71 3.25 13.42 4.20
N LEU A 72 3.85 13.08 3.04
CA LEU A 72 3.75 13.92 1.85
C LEU A 72 2.29 14.13 1.42
N PHE A 73 1.47 13.09 1.49
CA PHE A 73 0.05 13.17 1.19
C PHE A 73 -0.70 14.10 2.17
N ASP A 74 -0.44 13.95 3.47
CA ASP A 74 -1.06 14.75 4.53
C ASP A 74 -0.72 16.25 4.39
N HIS A 75 0.45 16.59 3.82
CA HIS A 75 0.86 17.97 3.54
C HIS A 75 0.25 18.56 2.25
N LEU A 76 -0.39 17.76 1.41
CA LEU A 76 -1.06 18.28 0.21
C LEU A 76 -2.32 19.07 0.59
N PRO A 77 -2.66 20.14 -0.15
CA PRO A 77 -3.97 20.78 -0.06
C PRO A 77 -5.10 19.76 -0.27
N GLY A 78 -6.22 19.91 0.44
CA GLY A 78 -7.34 18.96 0.38
C GLY A 78 -7.88 18.70 -1.04
N THR A 79 -7.81 19.69 -1.94
CA THR A 79 -8.16 19.53 -3.36
C THR A 79 -7.22 18.60 -4.10
N GLN A 80 -5.91 18.65 -3.80
CA GLN A 80 -4.89 17.78 -4.37
C GLN A 80 -5.00 16.37 -3.78
N GLN A 81 -5.25 16.23 -2.48
CA GLN A 81 -5.55 14.93 -1.85
C GLN A 81 -6.74 14.24 -2.52
N ALA A 82 -7.84 14.98 -2.73
CA ALA A 82 -9.03 14.46 -3.40
C ALA A 82 -8.76 14.07 -4.87
N TRP A 83 -7.90 14.83 -5.56
CA TRP A 83 -7.48 14.49 -6.92
C TRP A 83 -6.67 13.20 -6.98
N VAL A 84 -5.65 13.05 -6.11
CA VAL A 84 -4.81 11.84 -6.03
C VAL A 84 -5.66 10.60 -5.71
N ARG A 85 -6.58 10.70 -4.74
CA ARG A 85 -7.52 9.62 -4.39
C ARG A 85 -8.34 9.19 -5.61
N ARG A 86 -8.91 10.13 -6.36
CA ARG A 86 -9.69 9.83 -7.57
C ARG A 86 -8.86 9.16 -8.65
N LEU A 87 -7.62 9.62 -8.86
CA LEU A 87 -6.73 9.03 -9.87
C LEU A 87 -6.47 7.55 -9.60
N ILE A 88 -6.16 7.21 -8.35
CA ILE A 88 -5.83 5.83 -7.96
C ILE A 88 -7.08 4.95 -7.92
N LEU A 89 -8.21 5.45 -7.42
CA LEU A 89 -9.49 4.72 -7.49
C LEU A 89 -9.90 4.44 -8.94
N ARG A 90 -9.68 5.39 -9.86
CA ARG A 90 -9.93 5.20 -11.29
C ARG A 90 -8.99 4.16 -11.89
N HIS A 91 -7.72 4.18 -11.52
CA HIS A 91 -6.76 3.16 -11.95
C HIS A 91 -7.19 1.75 -11.49
N ARG A 92 -7.68 1.62 -10.25
CA ARG A 92 -8.21 0.36 -9.70
C ARG A 92 -9.45 -0.10 -10.45
N ALA A 93 -10.42 0.79 -10.67
CA ALA A 93 -11.65 0.47 -11.40
C ALA A 93 -11.39 0.03 -12.85
N GLY A 94 -10.38 0.63 -13.49
CA GLY A 94 -9.94 0.25 -14.84
C GLY A 94 -9.15 -1.06 -14.92
N GLY A 95 -8.53 -1.50 -13.81
CA GLY A 95 -7.79 -2.78 -13.75
C GLY A 95 -8.68 -4.01 -13.51
N THR A 96 -9.88 -3.83 -12.96
CA THR A 96 -10.84 -4.92 -12.68
C THR A 96 -11.74 -5.31 -13.86
N MET A 97 -11.64 -4.66 -15.02
CA MET A 97 -12.38 -5.07 -16.22
C MET A 97 -11.56 -6.03 -17.09
N GLN A 98 -11.24 -7.23 -16.59
CA GLN A 98 -10.88 -8.41 -17.41
C GLN A 98 -10.70 -9.70 -16.56
N HIS A 99 -11.81 -10.31 -16.17
CA HIS A 99 -11.97 -11.77 -16.24
C HIS A 99 -13.47 -12.08 -16.24
N ALA A 100 -14.08 -11.97 -17.42
CA ALA A 100 -15.30 -12.73 -17.67
C ALA A 100 -14.89 -14.21 -17.65
N PRO A 101 -15.56 -15.10 -16.89
CA PRO A 101 -15.31 -16.53 -17.01
C PRO A 101 -15.62 -16.92 -18.45
N HIS A 102 -14.62 -17.50 -19.12
CA HIS A 102 -14.82 -18.21 -20.37
C HIS A 102 -15.70 -19.43 -20.06
N LEU A 103 -17.01 -19.24 -20.19
CA LEU A 103 -17.96 -20.34 -20.27
C LEU A 103 -17.69 -21.09 -21.56
N ALA A 104 -17.50 -22.40 -21.39
CA ALA A 104 -17.14 -23.38 -22.38
C ALA A 104 -18.11 -23.44 -23.58
N ASP A 105 -17.57 -23.88 -24.71
CA ASP A 105 -18.23 -24.81 -25.63
C ASP A 105 -17.26 -25.97 -25.92
#